data_AF-A0AAV5X4C8-F1
#
_entry.id   AF-A0AAV5X4C8-F1
#
_cell.length_a   1.000
_cell.length_b   1.000
_cell.length_c   1.000
_cell.angle_alpha   90.00
_cell.angle_beta   90.00
_cell.angle_gamma   90.00
#
_symmetry.space_group_name_H-M   'P 1'
#
loop_
_entity.id
_entity.type
_entity.pdbx_description
1 polymer ?
#
loop_
_entity_poly.entity_id
_entity_poly.type
_entity_poly.pdbx_seq_one_letter_code
_entity_poly.pdbx_strand_id
1 'polypeptide(L)'
;SCSCCSSPCCCGRSCRCCTCGSSPSARTASAPCGCSCCSGRRDFPDPRPPPKNLRNKEVNLEWDSVVSRTTGEWIPLMLDLATSKKKLPTENKNVYLVADLTNSVWRFASDEWKKDKLIKGILREEIVSRIAKLKLNPTEEMSFEIGTYLHFACLIFESMAADYIKVLSSEGPSIVTTLLDLIDFASTNMDLNEFTVSTVISTTLLWLEMYDKYSHYIRRLEQYSKCEQPLVFSFFSFEDRYNATRSKWQQYTPAACKKLTKAFLAGEQSVAVKNGRRDSIVDLIDMVQSQEGSSDRLHVSVMVAEADIERIDIDQFLAVEKSSVFSEVEMAKTVNVLVALLAKCHIASYGRPRWHSSCW
;
A
#
# COMPACT_ATOMS: atom_id res chain seq x y z
N SER A 1 -52.10 -9.44 -29.41
CA SER A 1 -50.93 -9.70 -30.27
C SER A 1 -49.68 -9.18 -29.56
N CYS A 2 -48.58 -9.93 -29.67
CA CYS A 2 -47.27 -9.77 -29.01
C CYS A 2 -47.13 -10.33 -27.59
N SER A 3 -46.76 -11.62 -27.62
CA SER A 3 -45.89 -12.35 -26.69
C SER A 3 -44.61 -11.61 -26.30
N CYS A 4 -44.12 -11.81 -25.08
CA CYS A 4 -42.79 -12.40 -24.81
C CYS A 4 -42.55 -12.64 -23.32
N CYS A 5 -41.92 -13.78 -23.05
CA CYS A 5 -41.65 -14.40 -21.76
C CYS A 5 -40.49 -13.75 -20.98
N SER A 6 -40.35 -14.25 -19.74
CA SER A 6 -39.11 -14.66 -19.07
C SER A 6 -38.20 -13.63 -18.40
N SER A 7 -38.34 -13.55 -17.07
CA SER A 7 -37.31 -13.32 -16.02
C SER A 7 -36.01 -14.15 -16.24
N PRO A 8 -34.84 -13.86 -15.60
CA PRO A 8 -34.72 -13.33 -14.23
C PRO A 8 -33.60 -12.32 -13.88
N CYS A 9 -33.82 -11.71 -12.72
CA CYS A 9 -32.99 -10.97 -11.79
C CYS A 9 -31.45 -11.07 -11.92
N CYS A 10 -30.79 -9.90 -11.94
CA CYS A 10 -29.47 -9.69 -11.35
C CYS A 10 -29.56 -8.61 -10.28
N CYS A 11 -29.39 -9.00 -9.02
CA CYS A 11 -29.12 -8.07 -7.92
C CYS A 11 -27.64 -7.68 -7.97
N GLY A 12 -27.37 -6.42 -8.32
CA GLY A 12 -26.04 -5.82 -8.25
C GLY A 12 -26.14 -4.30 -8.29
N ARG A 13 -25.99 -3.69 -7.11
CA ARG A 13 -25.58 -2.29 -6.86
C ARG A 13 -26.14 -1.20 -7.79
N SER A 14 -27.13 -0.47 -7.31
CA SER A 14 -27.21 1.02 -7.33
C SER A 14 -28.68 1.44 -7.26
N CYS A 15 -29.17 1.72 -6.06
CA CYS A 15 -30.34 2.59 -5.91
C CYS A 15 -29.85 3.90 -5.32
N ARG A 16 -29.69 4.89 -6.20
CA ARG A 16 -29.58 6.30 -5.85
C ARG A 16 -30.83 6.69 -5.08
N CYS A 17 -30.66 7.16 -3.85
CA CYS A 17 -31.72 7.84 -3.13
C CYS A 17 -32.08 9.12 -3.89
N CYS A 18 -33.31 9.19 -4.38
CA CYS A 18 -33.90 10.44 -4.85
C CYS A 18 -34.09 11.39 -3.66
N THR A 19 -33.61 12.62 -3.85
CA THR A 19 -33.78 13.79 -2.99
C THR A 19 -35.25 14.22 -2.90
N CYS A 20 -35.74 14.47 -1.70
CA CYS A 20 -36.88 15.37 -1.45
C CYS A 20 -36.50 16.30 -0.30
N GLY A 21 -36.33 17.59 -0.61
CA GLY A 21 -36.08 18.64 0.37
C GLY A 21 -37.36 19.15 1.04
N SER A 22 -37.13 19.98 2.06
CA SER A 22 -38.05 20.84 2.84
C SER A 22 -38.46 20.30 4.22
N SER A 23 -37.88 20.90 5.26
CA SER A 23 -38.39 20.90 6.65
C SER A 23 -39.44 22.03 6.84
N PRO A 24 -40.03 22.29 8.03
CA PRO A 24 -40.04 21.54 9.31
C PRO A 24 -41.45 21.37 9.95
N SER A 25 -41.61 20.41 10.87
CA SER A 25 -42.34 20.52 12.16
C SER A 25 -43.05 19.22 12.61
N ALA A 26 -43.04 19.05 13.94
CA ALA A 26 -44.01 18.36 14.79
C ALA A 26 -44.28 16.83 14.66
N ARG A 27 -43.88 16.13 15.74
CA ARG A 27 -44.47 14.94 16.38
C ARG A 27 -45.86 14.51 15.87
N THR A 28 -46.02 13.26 15.46
CA THR A 28 -46.74 12.15 16.16
C THR A 28 -46.93 10.96 15.21
N ALA A 29 -47.09 9.78 15.80
CA ALA A 29 -47.22 8.49 15.11
C ALA A 29 -48.37 8.45 14.09
N SER A 30 -48.13 7.86 12.92
CA SER A 30 -49.19 7.51 11.97
C SER A 30 -48.92 6.16 11.31
N ALA A 31 -49.99 5.37 11.29
CA ALA A 31 -50.17 4.01 10.80
C ALA A 31 -49.51 3.65 9.45
N PRO A 32 -49.24 2.36 9.19
CA PRO A 32 -48.87 1.92 7.86
C PRO A 32 -50.08 2.02 6.92
N CYS A 33 -49.84 2.70 5.80
CA CYS A 33 -50.71 2.82 4.64
C CYS A 33 -51.05 1.43 4.06
N GLY A 34 -52.34 1.12 4.01
CA GLY A 34 -52.88 -0.08 3.38
C GLY A 34 -52.86 0.03 1.85
N CYS A 35 -51.79 -0.44 1.22
CA CYS A 35 -51.80 -0.79 -0.20
C CYS A 35 -51.93 -2.32 -0.32
N SER A 36 -53.03 -2.78 -0.92
CA SER A 36 -53.45 -4.19 -1.04
C SER A 36 -52.72 -4.97 -2.14
N CYS A 37 -51.48 -4.61 -2.51
CA CYS A 37 -50.72 -5.27 -3.57
C CYS A 37 -49.55 -6.14 -3.07
N CYS A 38 -49.36 -6.25 -1.75
CA CYS A 38 -48.23 -6.98 -1.15
C CYS A 38 -48.65 -8.27 -0.42
N SER A 39 -49.80 -8.86 -0.72
CA SER A 39 -50.28 -10.11 -0.12
C SER A 39 -49.71 -11.35 -0.83
N GLY A 40 -48.39 -11.48 -0.85
CA GLY A 40 -47.68 -12.69 -1.25
C GLY A 40 -46.79 -13.16 -0.10
N ARG A 41 -47.38 -13.77 0.94
CA ARG A 41 -46.64 -14.47 1.98
C ARG A 41 -45.85 -15.61 1.33
N ARG A 42 -44.55 -15.40 1.10
CA ARG A 42 -43.60 -16.52 1.14
C ARG A 42 -43.32 -16.74 2.61
N ASP A 43 -43.62 -17.93 3.10
CA ASP A 43 -43.21 -18.39 4.42
C ASP A 43 -41.69 -18.43 4.47
N PHE A 44 -41.07 -17.31 4.85
CA PHE A 44 -39.71 -17.31 5.33
C PHE A 44 -39.74 -18.01 6.70
N PRO A 45 -38.95 -19.07 6.92
CA PRO A 45 -38.82 -19.60 8.26
C PRO A 45 -38.35 -18.48 9.18
N ASP A 46 -39.03 -18.32 10.32
CA ASP A 46 -38.67 -17.35 11.36
C ASP A 46 -37.15 -17.35 11.56
N PRO A 47 -36.49 -16.18 11.66
CA PRO A 47 -35.08 -16.15 11.97
C PRO A 47 -34.89 -16.86 13.30
N ARG A 48 -34.29 -18.06 13.26
CA ARG A 48 -33.99 -18.81 14.47
C ARG A 48 -33.15 -17.88 15.34
N PRO A 49 -33.49 -17.67 16.62
CA PRO A 49 -32.63 -16.92 17.51
C PRO A 49 -31.24 -17.55 17.47
N PRO A 50 -30.16 -16.75 17.40
CA PRO A 50 -28.81 -17.29 17.40
C PRO A 50 -28.66 -18.27 18.57
N PRO A 51 -28.04 -19.44 18.36
CA PRO A 51 -27.94 -20.45 19.40
C PRO A 51 -27.40 -19.84 20.69
N LYS A 52 -28.13 -20.00 21.79
CA LYS A 52 -27.89 -19.38 23.12
C LYS A 52 -26.50 -19.70 23.72
N ASN A 53 -25.72 -20.57 23.08
CA ASN A 53 -24.38 -20.99 23.51
C ASN A 53 -23.23 -20.28 22.80
N LEU A 54 -23.48 -19.23 22.01
CA LEU A 54 -22.42 -18.31 21.55
C LEU A 54 -22.13 -17.20 22.59
N ARG A 55 -22.27 -17.49 23.90
CA ARG A 55 -21.64 -16.66 24.93
C ARG A 55 -20.14 -16.84 24.77
N ASN A 56 -19.48 -15.83 24.21
CA ASN A 56 -18.07 -15.50 24.32
C ASN A 56 -17.23 -16.62 24.94
N LYS A 57 -16.98 -17.69 24.18
CA LYS A 57 -15.71 -18.40 24.36
C LYS A 57 -14.70 -17.39 23.88
N GLU A 58 -14.07 -16.66 24.80
CA GLU A 58 -12.79 -16.04 24.54
C GLU A 58 -11.89 -17.17 24.03
N VAL A 59 -11.76 -17.23 22.71
CA VAL A 59 -10.74 -18.07 22.10
C VAL A 59 -9.45 -17.36 22.47
N ASN A 60 -8.80 -17.82 23.55
CA ASN A 60 -7.42 -17.48 23.84
C ASN A 60 -6.58 -18.08 22.71
N LEU A 61 -6.53 -17.36 21.59
CA LEU A 61 -5.59 -17.64 20.52
C LEU A 61 -4.21 -17.37 21.11
N GLU A 62 -3.41 -18.42 21.22
CA GLU A 62 -2.00 -18.28 21.51
C GLU A 62 -1.36 -17.60 20.29
N TRP A 63 -1.30 -16.27 20.34
CA TRP A 63 -0.89 -15.42 19.21
C TRP A 63 0.48 -15.83 18.67
N ASP A 64 1.40 -16.26 19.53
CA ASP A 64 2.72 -16.75 19.14
C ASP A 64 2.63 -18.01 18.27
N SER A 65 1.72 -18.94 18.60
CA SER A 65 1.47 -20.14 17.82
C SER A 65 0.83 -19.81 16.47
N VAL A 66 -0.12 -18.86 16.45
CA VAL A 66 -0.74 -18.37 15.20
C VAL A 66 0.31 -17.74 14.29
N VAL A 67 1.11 -16.79 14.82
CA VAL A 67 2.16 -16.10 14.05
C VAL A 67 3.21 -17.08 13.56
N SER A 68 3.70 -17.97 14.42
CA SER A 68 4.67 -19.01 14.06
C SER A 68 4.16 -19.89 12.92
N ARG A 69 2.91 -20.38 13.02
CA ARG A 69 2.32 -21.18 11.95
C ARG A 69 2.11 -20.39 10.67
N THR A 70 1.62 -19.16 10.76
CA THR A 70 1.41 -18.29 9.58
C THR A 70 2.71 -18.04 8.83
N THR A 71 3.78 -17.71 9.56
CA THR A 71 5.10 -17.41 9.02
C THR A 71 5.84 -18.65 8.50
N GLY A 72 5.70 -19.79 9.18
CA GLY A 72 6.38 -21.04 8.84
C GLY A 72 5.68 -21.90 7.78
N GLU A 73 4.35 -21.87 7.71
CA GLU A 73 3.56 -22.77 6.84
C GLU A 73 2.73 -22.00 5.81
N TRP A 74 1.89 -21.06 6.27
CA TRP A 74 0.84 -20.49 5.41
C TRP A 74 1.40 -19.53 4.36
N ILE A 75 2.32 -18.63 4.73
CA ILE A 75 2.92 -17.69 3.78
C ILE A 75 3.66 -18.43 2.66
N PRO A 76 4.57 -19.39 2.94
CA PRO A 76 5.22 -20.19 1.90
C PRO A 76 4.22 -20.92 0.99
N LEU A 77 3.24 -21.62 1.59
CA LEU A 77 2.23 -22.36 0.82
C LEU A 77 1.41 -21.44 -0.09
N MET A 78 1.00 -20.26 0.40
CA MET A 78 0.23 -19.32 -0.39
C MET A 78 1.05 -18.71 -1.52
N LEU A 79 2.35 -18.52 -1.32
CA LEU A 79 3.27 -18.05 -2.36
C LEU A 79 3.47 -19.12 -3.45
N ASP A 80 3.62 -20.39 -3.08
CA ASP A 80 3.64 -21.52 -4.03
C ASP A 80 2.32 -21.67 -4.80
N LEU A 81 1.20 -21.41 -4.13
CA LEU A 81 -0.11 -21.35 -4.77
C LEU A 81 -0.26 -20.14 -5.70
N ALA A 82 0.50 -19.06 -5.48
CA ALA A 82 0.52 -17.92 -6.37
C ALA A 82 1.31 -18.25 -7.65
N THR A 83 2.47 -18.91 -7.54
CA THR A 83 3.29 -19.29 -8.70
C THR A 83 2.68 -20.41 -9.53
N SER A 84 1.88 -21.30 -8.94
CA SER A 84 1.20 -22.37 -9.70
C SER A 84 0.00 -21.88 -10.52
N LYS A 85 -0.63 -20.76 -10.14
CA LYS A 85 -1.72 -20.16 -10.91
C LYS A 85 -1.14 -19.19 -11.94
N LYS A 86 -0.99 -19.66 -13.18
CA LYS A 86 -0.47 -18.92 -14.35
C LYS A 86 -1.37 -17.76 -14.81
N LYS A 87 -1.58 -16.76 -13.94
CA LYS A 87 -2.22 -15.47 -14.22
C LYS A 87 -1.20 -14.38 -14.05
N LEU A 88 -1.22 -13.33 -14.87
CA LEU A 88 -0.27 -12.21 -14.73
C LEU A 88 -0.14 -11.75 -13.27
N PRO A 89 1.06 -11.36 -12.79
CA PRO A 89 1.28 -11.03 -11.38
C PRO A 89 0.27 -10.02 -10.80
N THR A 90 -0.11 -9.01 -11.58
CA THR A 90 -1.11 -7.98 -11.22
C THR A 90 -2.55 -8.49 -11.17
N GLU A 91 -2.85 -9.61 -11.83
CA GLU A 91 -4.16 -10.25 -11.85
C GLU A 91 -4.26 -11.42 -10.85
N ASN A 92 -3.12 -11.78 -10.26
CA ASN A 92 -3.02 -12.93 -9.38
C ASN A 92 -3.43 -12.56 -7.94
N LYS A 93 -4.73 -12.73 -7.65
CA LYS A 93 -5.31 -12.50 -6.32
C LYS A 93 -4.57 -13.20 -5.18
N ASN A 94 -3.93 -14.35 -5.43
CA ASN A 94 -3.19 -15.05 -4.38
C ASN A 94 -1.99 -14.24 -3.89
N VAL A 95 -1.33 -13.48 -4.78
CA VAL A 95 -0.17 -12.62 -4.43
C VAL A 95 -0.60 -11.50 -3.48
N TYR A 96 -1.75 -10.87 -3.73
CA TYR A 96 -2.32 -9.86 -2.85
C TYR A 96 -2.68 -10.45 -1.48
N LEU A 97 -3.32 -11.61 -1.45
CA LEU A 97 -3.70 -12.25 -0.19
C LEU A 97 -2.50 -12.64 0.68
N VAL A 98 -1.42 -13.16 0.07
CA VAL A 98 -0.20 -13.48 0.82
C VAL A 98 0.54 -12.22 1.27
N ALA A 99 0.51 -11.13 0.48
CA ALA A 99 1.05 -9.83 0.87
C ALA A 99 0.30 -9.23 2.06
N ASP A 100 -1.03 -9.20 2.02
CA ASP A 100 -1.87 -8.70 3.11
C ASP A 100 -1.63 -9.49 4.41
N LEU A 101 -1.54 -10.82 4.29
CA LEU A 101 -1.23 -11.69 5.42
C LEU A 101 0.16 -11.39 6.00
N THR A 102 1.16 -11.24 5.13
CA THR A 102 2.54 -10.93 5.52
C THR A 102 2.64 -9.58 6.23
N ASN A 103 2.00 -8.54 5.68
CA ASN A 103 1.91 -7.21 6.29
C ASN A 103 1.22 -7.26 7.66
N SER A 104 0.15 -8.06 7.79
CA SER A 104 -0.60 -8.19 9.04
C SER A 104 0.21 -8.85 10.17
N VAL A 105 1.07 -9.81 9.84
CA VAL A 105 1.91 -10.49 10.84
C VAL A 105 3.28 -9.86 11.05
N TRP A 106 3.70 -8.93 10.18
CA TRP A 106 5.03 -8.33 10.21
C TRP A 106 5.43 -7.79 11.59
N ARG A 107 4.55 -7.01 12.24
CA ARG A 107 4.86 -6.42 13.56
C ARG A 107 5.05 -7.47 14.67
N PHE A 108 4.54 -8.69 14.49
CA PHE A 108 4.58 -9.77 15.48
C PHE A 108 5.59 -10.87 15.15
N ALA A 109 6.07 -10.94 13.90
CA ALA A 109 7.02 -11.95 13.48
C ALA A 109 8.39 -11.76 14.15
N SER A 110 9.10 -12.88 14.37
CA SER A 110 10.45 -12.88 14.93
C SER A 110 11.45 -12.23 13.96
N ASP A 111 12.50 -11.63 14.52
CA ASP A 111 13.57 -11.03 13.71
C ASP A 111 14.30 -12.04 12.82
N GLU A 112 14.46 -13.27 13.31
CA GLU A 112 15.01 -14.39 12.54
C GLU A 112 14.15 -14.66 11.30
N TRP A 113 12.82 -14.75 11.46
CA TRP A 113 11.96 -14.98 10.30
C TRP A 113 11.99 -13.80 9.32
N LYS A 114 11.93 -12.56 9.82
CA LYS A 114 11.95 -11.35 8.99
C LYS A 114 13.21 -11.28 8.14
N LYS A 115 14.38 -11.39 8.77
CA LYS A 115 15.67 -11.16 8.14
C LYS A 115 16.13 -12.38 7.33
N ASP A 116 16.15 -13.55 7.96
CA ASP A 116 16.77 -14.73 7.37
C ASP A 116 15.83 -15.46 6.42
N LYS A 117 14.57 -15.67 6.81
CA LYS A 117 13.63 -16.45 6.00
C LYS A 117 12.94 -15.62 4.92
N LEU A 118 12.33 -14.50 5.30
CA LEU A 118 11.59 -13.67 4.35
C LEU A 118 12.54 -12.84 3.48
N ILE A 119 13.30 -11.91 4.06
CA ILE A 119 14.12 -10.99 3.27
C ILE A 119 15.24 -11.72 2.53
N LYS A 120 16.08 -12.46 3.24
CA LYS A 120 17.24 -13.12 2.63
C LYS A 120 16.84 -14.33 1.80
N GLY A 121 16.07 -15.26 2.36
CA GLY A 121 15.63 -16.45 1.63
C GLY A 121 14.68 -16.14 0.47
N ILE A 122 13.46 -15.68 0.79
CA ILE A 122 12.37 -15.55 -0.20
C ILE A 122 12.57 -14.35 -1.14
N LEU A 123 12.95 -13.19 -0.61
CA LEU A 123 12.96 -11.95 -1.41
C LEU A 123 14.30 -11.67 -2.12
N ARG A 124 15.38 -12.33 -1.70
CA ARG A 124 16.71 -12.17 -2.31
C ARG A 124 17.18 -13.46 -2.99
N GLU A 125 17.44 -14.52 -2.23
CA GLU A 125 18.07 -15.73 -2.76
C GLU A 125 17.20 -16.46 -3.78
N GLU A 126 15.90 -16.62 -3.52
CA GLU A 126 14.94 -17.20 -4.48
C GLU A 126 14.84 -16.38 -5.76
N ILE A 127 14.75 -15.04 -5.67
CA ILE A 127 14.69 -14.17 -6.85
C ILE A 127 15.97 -14.28 -7.68
N VAL A 128 17.13 -14.15 -7.05
CA VAL A 128 18.44 -14.27 -7.73
C VAL A 128 18.59 -15.64 -8.39
N SER A 129 18.22 -16.72 -7.69
CA SER A 129 18.26 -18.09 -8.20
C SER A 129 17.38 -18.26 -9.44
N ARG A 130 16.16 -17.72 -9.43
CA ARG A 130 15.24 -17.79 -10.58
C ARG A 130 15.73 -16.96 -11.76
N ILE A 131 16.29 -15.78 -11.51
CA ILE A 131 16.92 -14.97 -12.57
C ILE A 131 18.07 -15.73 -13.23
N ALA A 132 18.93 -16.39 -12.44
CA ALA A 132 20.00 -17.20 -12.98
C ALA A 132 19.47 -18.37 -13.84
N LYS A 133 18.39 -19.04 -13.41
CA LYS A 133 17.73 -20.10 -14.20
C LYS A 133 17.12 -19.57 -15.49
N LEU A 134 16.43 -18.42 -15.44
CA LEU A 134 15.85 -17.78 -16.63
C LEU A 134 16.92 -17.48 -17.68
N LYS A 135 18.09 -16.97 -17.26
CA LYS A 135 19.21 -16.68 -18.17
C LYS A 135 19.76 -17.91 -18.88
N LEU A 136 19.68 -19.09 -18.24
CA LEU A 136 20.10 -20.35 -18.84
C LEU A 136 19.03 -20.95 -19.77
N ASN A 137 17.76 -20.84 -19.40
CA ASN A 137 16.64 -21.35 -20.17
C ASN A 137 15.42 -20.41 -20.07
N PRO A 138 15.25 -19.49 -21.05
CA PRO A 138 14.18 -18.51 -21.01
C PRO A 138 12.82 -19.17 -21.25
N THR A 139 12.04 -19.34 -20.19
CA THR A 139 10.66 -19.84 -20.28
C THR A 139 9.66 -18.83 -19.75
N GLU A 140 8.44 -18.87 -20.27
CA GLU A 140 7.34 -18.05 -19.75
C GLU A 140 7.06 -18.36 -18.28
N GLU A 141 7.20 -19.63 -17.87
CA GLU A 141 7.02 -20.07 -16.50
C GLU A 141 8.04 -19.43 -15.54
N MET A 142 9.32 -19.43 -15.89
CA MET A 142 10.35 -18.77 -15.07
C MET A 142 10.12 -17.25 -15.01
N SER A 143 9.72 -16.64 -16.13
CA SER A 143 9.39 -15.21 -16.20
C SER A 143 8.22 -14.88 -15.28
N PHE A 144 7.20 -15.74 -15.26
CA PHE A 144 6.04 -15.61 -14.41
C PHE A 144 6.37 -15.73 -12.92
N GLU A 145 7.16 -16.72 -12.54
CA GLU A 145 7.60 -16.90 -11.16
C GLU A 145 8.40 -15.69 -10.66
N ILE A 146 9.37 -15.20 -11.45
CA ILE A 146 10.15 -14.01 -11.13
C ILE A 146 9.22 -12.81 -10.92
N GLY A 147 8.28 -12.59 -11.84
CA GLY A 147 7.31 -11.51 -11.73
C GLY A 147 6.42 -11.61 -10.51
N THR A 148 6.02 -12.82 -10.13
CA THR A 148 5.20 -13.09 -8.95
C THR A 148 5.96 -12.73 -7.66
N TYR A 149 7.22 -13.14 -7.54
CA TYR A 149 8.06 -12.84 -6.38
C TYR A 149 8.42 -11.35 -6.29
N LEU A 150 8.75 -10.71 -7.42
CA LEU A 150 9.01 -9.26 -7.45
C LEU A 150 7.77 -8.45 -7.10
N HIS A 151 6.61 -8.82 -7.64
CA HIS A 151 5.34 -8.17 -7.32
C HIS A 151 4.99 -8.33 -5.84
N PHE A 152 5.13 -9.55 -5.30
CA PHE A 152 4.98 -9.80 -3.87
C PHE A 152 5.90 -8.87 -3.06
N ALA A 153 7.20 -8.82 -3.39
CA ALA A 153 8.16 -7.95 -2.72
C ALA A 153 7.73 -6.47 -2.73
N CYS A 154 7.18 -5.99 -3.86
CA CYS A 154 6.67 -4.62 -3.98
C CYS A 154 5.47 -4.35 -3.05
N LEU A 155 4.54 -5.31 -2.92
CA LEU A 155 3.34 -5.15 -2.09
C LEU A 155 3.63 -5.11 -0.59
N ILE A 156 4.70 -5.76 -0.14
CA ILE A 156 5.09 -5.78 1.27
C ILE A 156 6.24 -4.79 1.59
N PHE A 157 6.78 -4.10 0.58
CA PHE A 157 7.98 -3.27 0.70
C PHE A 157 7.88 -2.21 1.80
N GLU A 158 6.78 -1.48 1.83
CA GLU A 158 6.55 -0.39 2.79
C GLU A 158 6.69 -0.85 4.24
N SER A 159 6.06 -1.97 4.59
CA SER A 159 6.07 -2.53 5.95
C SER A 159 7.48 -2.92 6.41
N MET A 160 8.34 -3.35 5.48
CA MET A 160 9.65 -3.90 5.78
C MET A 160 10.82 -3.01 5.34
N ALA A 161 10.56 -1.82 4.80
CA ALA A 161 11.54 -1.01 4.10
C ALA A 161 12.88 -0.87 4.85
N ALA A 162 12.81 -0.52 6.14
CA ALA A 162 13.99 -0.33 6.99
C ALA A 162 14.86 -1.59 7.11
N ASP A 163 14.26 -2.73 7.44
CA ASP A 163 14.98 -4.01 7.54
C ASP A 163 15.44 -4.48 6.17
N TYR A 164 14.61 -4.31 5.14
CA TYR A 164 14.86 -4.81 3.80
C TYR A 164 16.07 -4.13 3.17
N ILE A 165 16.09 -2.79 3.15
CA ILE A 165 17.20 -2.03 2.58
C ILE A 165 18.50 -2.29 3.36
N LYS A 166 18.42 -2.39 4.69
CA LYS A 166 19.57 -2.72 5.53
C LYS A 166 20.17 -4.08 5.19
N VAL A 167 19.36 -5.12 5.07
CA VAL A 167 19.84 -6.48 4.72
C VAL A 167 20.39 -6.48 3.28
N LEU A 168 19.70 -5.87 2.33
CA LEU A 168 20.16 -5.82 0.94
C LEU A 168 21.49 -5.07 0.76
N SER A 169 21.72 -4.02 1.54
CA SER A 169 22.96 -3.24 1.49
C SER A 169 24.17 -3.93 2.14
N SER A 170 23.94 -4.93 3.00
CA SER A 170 25.00 -5.58 3.79
C SER A 170 25.43 -6.94 3.25
N GLU A 171 24.72 -7.51 2.28
CA GLU A 171 24.96 -8.88 1.82
C GLU A 171 25.28 -8.99 0.32
N GLY A 172 26.45 -9.57 0.02
CA GLY A 172 26.82 -10.16 -1.28
C GLY A 172 26.70 -9.22 -2.50
N PRO A 173 26.49 -9.79 -3.71
CA PRO A 173 26.29 -8.99 -4.93
C PRO A 173 25.01 -8.16 -4.84
N SER A 174 25.07 -6.95 -5.39
CA SER A 174 23.94 -6.02 -5.41
C SER A 174 22.73 -6.63 -6.14
N ILE A 175 21.60 -6.70 -5.44
CA ILE A 175 20.32 -7.10 -6.05
C ILE A 175 19.89 -6.10 -7.12
N VAL A 176 20.17 -4.80 -6.93
CA VAL A 176 19.89 -3.75 -7.94
C VAL A 176 20.62 -4.07 -9.22
N THR A 177 21.91 -4.39 -9.14
CA THR A 177 22.71 -4.76 -10.33
C THR A 177 22.15 -6.01 -11.02
N THR A 178 21.71 -7.00 -10.24
CA THR A 178 21.10 -8.25 -10.75
C THR A 178 19.78 -7.98 -11.48
N LEU A 179 18.96 -7.08 -10.95
CA LEU A 179 17.69 -6.67 -11.55
C LEU A 179 17.89 -5.83 -12.81
N LEU A 180 18.89 -4.94 -12.83
CA LEU A 180 19.28 -4.25 -14.06
C LEU A 180 19.74 -5.23 -15.14
N ASP A 181 20.51 -6.26 -14.77
CA ASP A 181 20.88 -7.33 -15.72
C ASP A 181 19.69 -8.14 -16.22
N LEU A 182 18.64 -8.29 -15.41
CA LEU A 182 17.42 -8.98 -15.82
C LEU A 182 16.68 -8.18 -16.90
N ILE A 183 16.58 -6.85 -16.74
CA ILE A 183 15.95 -5.98 -17.76
C ILE A 183 16.76 -6.02 -19.05
N ASP A 184 18.10 -5.90 -18.96
CA ASP A 184 18.98 -5.99 -20.12
C ASP A 184 18.84 -7.33 -20.86
N PHE A 185 18.87 -8.42 -20.09
CA PHE A 185 18.70 -9.77 -20.61
C PHE A 185 17.37 -9.95 -21.32
N ALA A 186 16.26 -9.57 -20.69
CA ALA A 186 14.93 -9.68 -21.28
C ALA A 186 14.79 -8.80 -22.52
N SER A 187 15.38 -7.60 -22.49
CA SER A 187 15.39 -6.68 -23.63
C SER A 187 16.22 -7.19 -24.80
N THR A 188 17.22 -8.03 -24.58
CA THR A 188 18.10 -8.52 -25.66
C THR A 188 17.70 -9.91 -26.15
N ASN A 189 17.29 -10.80 -25.25
CA ASN A 189 17.17 -12.24 -25.50
C ASN A 189 15.73 -12.76 -25.48
N MET A 190 14.75 -11.93 -25.11
CA MET A 190 13.34 -12.31 -25.07
C MET A 190 12.50 -11.43 -26.02
N ASP A 191 11.33 -11.96 -26.39
CA ASP A 191 10.31 -11.20 -27.12
C ASP A 191 9.68 -10.17 -26.20
N LEU A 192 9.76 -8.89 -26.59
CA LEU A 192 9.13 -7.80 -25.83
C LEU A 192 7.62 -7.73 -26.12
N ASN A 193 6.91 -8.80 -25.82
CA ASN A 193 5.45 -8.86 -25.85
C ASN A 193 4.87 -8.40 -24.49
N GLU A 194 3.54 -8.26 -24.44
CA GLU A 194 2.81 -7.85 -23.23
C GLU A 194 3.13 -8.73 -22.02
N PHE A 195 3.35 -10.02 -22.23
CA PHE A 195 3.66 -10.97 -21.17
C PHE A 195 5.03 -10.71 -20.54
N THR A 196 6.11 -10.62 -21.33
CA THR A 196 7.47 -10.33 -20.82
C THR A 196 7.54 -8.96 -20.19
N VAL A 197 6.86 -7.96 -20.78
CA VAL A 197 6.78 -6.62 -20.19
C VAL A 197 6.09 -6.68 -18.83
N SER A 198 4.92 -7.32 -18.74
CA SER A 198 4.13 -7.36 -17.50
C SER A 198 4.75 -8.22 -16.40
N THR A 199 5.43 -9.30 -16.76
CA THR A 199 5.98 -10.27 -15.79
C THR A 199 7.39 -9.90 -15.34
N VAL A 200 8.26 -9.42 -16.24
CA VAL A 200 9.67 -9.19 -15.96
C VAL A 200 9.99 -7.71 -15.89
N ILE A 201 9.71 -6.95 -16.96
CA ILE A 201 10.18 -5.56 -17.07
C ILE A 201 9.47 -4.67 -16.04
N SER A 202 8.13 -4.65 -16.04
CA SER A 202 7.32 -3.77 -15.19
C SER A 202 7.49 -4.06 -13.71
N THR A 203 7.52 -5.33 -13.31
CA THR A 203 7.71 -5.73 -11.90
C THR A 203 9.11 -5.38 -11.41
N THR A 204 10.12 -5.52 -12.27
CA THR A 204 11.50 -5.14 -11.94
C THR A 204 11.65 -3.62 -11.82
N LEU A 205 11.08 -2.85 -12.76
CA LEU A 205 11.09 -1.38 -12.70
C LEU A 205 10.35 -0.86 -11.46
N LEU A 206 9.18 -1.44 -11.14
CA LEU A 206 8.44 -1.08 -9.92
C LEU A 206 9.27 -1.37 -8.66
N TRP A 207 9.98 -2.49 -8.62
CA TRP A 207 10.85 -2.81 -7.50
C TRP A 207 11.98 -1.77 -7.36
N LEU A 208 12.63 -1.38 -8.46
CA LEU A 208 13.69 -0.38 -8.47
C LEU A 208 13.18 0.99 -8.00
N GLU A 209 11.99 1.39 -8.45
CA GLU A 209 11.33 2.63 -8.01
C GLU A 209 11.04 2.61 -6.51
N MET A 210 10.52 1.49 -5.99
CA MET A 210 10.26 1.33 -4.56
C MET A 210 11.56 1.36 -3.75
N TYR A 211 12.62 0.71 -4.23
CA TYR A 211 13.93 0.74 -3.58
C TYR A 211 14.48 2.16 -3.48
N ASP A 212 14.37 2.96 -4.54
CA ASP A 212 14.79 4.36 -4.54
C ASP A 212 13.97 5.21 -3.56
N LYS A 213 12.64 5.17 -3.70
CA LYS A 213 11.71 5.92 -2.85
C LYS A 213 11.91 5.61 -1.37
N TYR A 214 12.01 4.34 -1.00
CA TYR A 214 12.14 3.93 0.40
C TYR A 214 13.55 4.11 0.95
N SER A 215 14.59 4.10 0.12
CA SER A 215 15.94 4.46 0.55
C SER A 215 16.03 5.94 0.93
N HIS A 216 15.45 6.84 0.13
CA HIS A 216 15.32 8.24 0.50
C HIS A 216 14.48 8.44 1.75
N TYR A 217 13.37 7.71 1.89
CA TYR A 217 12.56 7.75 3.11
C TYR A 217 13.37 7.39 4.36
N ILE A 218 14.15 6.31 4.33
CA ILE A 218 14.99 5.90 5.46
C ILE A 218 16.06 6.96 5.75
N ARG A 219 16.75 7.48 4.74
CA ARG A 219 17.74 8.56 4.90
C ARG A 219 17.12 9.79 5.58
N ARG A 220 15.88 10.16 5.21
CA ARG A 220 15.13 11.24 5.87
C ARG A 220 14.85 10.92 7.34
N LEU A 221 14.38 9.70 7.64
CA LEU A 221 14.14 9.26 9.01
C LEU A 221 15.41 9.32 9.88
N GLU A 222 16.57 8.97 9.31
CA GLU A 222 17.86 9.08 10.01
C GLU A 222 18.27 10.54 10.31
N GLN A 223 17.87 11.50 9.49
CA GLN A 223 18.06 12.91 9.83
C GLN A 223 17.11 13.35 10.94
N TYR A 224 15.84 12.94 10.87
CA TYR A 224 14.86 13.27 11.91
C TYR A 224 15.14 12.58 13.25
N SER A 225 15.82 11.43 13.27
CA SER A 225 16.19 10.74 14.52
C SER A 225 17.25 11.49 15.32
N LYS A 226 17.95 12.47 14.72
CA LYS A 226 18.87 13.38 15.43
C LYS A 226 18.14 14.43 16.29
N CYS A 227 16.84 14.64 16.05
CA CYS A 227 16.03 15.52 16.88
C CYS A 227 15.74 14.85 18.23
N GLU A 228 16.04 15.54 19.33
CA GLU A 228 15.81 15.02 20.68
C GLU A 228 14.43 15.41 21.20
N GLN A 229 13.88 16.52 20.70
CA GLN A 229 12.59 17.04 21.13
C GLN A 229 11.46 16.54 20.23
N PRO A 230 10.24 16.34 20.79
CA PRO A 230 9.07 16.13 19.97
C PRO A 230 8.87 17.27 18.97
N LEU A 231 8.39 16.93 17.77
CA LEU A 231 7.99 17.92 16.77
C LEU A 231 6.90 18.83 17.34
N VAL A 232 6.95 20.09 16.92
CA VAL A 232 6.00 21.12 17.30
C VAL A 232 4.82 21.07 16.34
N PHE A 233 3.72 20.48 16.79
CA PHE A 233 2.45 20.52 16.07
C PHE A 233 1.66 21.77 16.46
N SER A 234 1.06 22.42 15.46
CA SER A 234 0.11 23.53 15.65
C SER A 234 -1.11 23.34 14.75
N PHE A 235 -2.24 23.89 15.14
CA PHE A 235 -3.46 23.91 14.36
C PHE A 235 -3.95 25.33 14.14
N PHE A 236 -4.58 25.57 13.00
CA PHE A 236 -5.12 26.88 12.67
C PHE A 236 -6.47 27.06 13.36
N SER A 237 -6.55 27.98 14.32
CA SER A 237 -7.77 28.25 15.06
C SER A 237 -8.41 29.55 14.58
N PHE A 238 -9.72 29.49 14.35
CA PHE A 238 -10.57 30.66 14.21
C PHE A 238 -11.19 30.95 15.59
N GLU A 239 -10.71 31.99 16.28
CA GLU A 239 -11.40 32.49 17.47
C GLU A 239 -12.46 33.51 17.05
N ASP A 240 -13.75 33.13 17.15
CA ASP A 240 -14.85 34.09 17.15
C ASP A 240 -14.99 34.69 18.56
N ARG A 241 -14.27 35.78 18.79
CA ARG A 241 -14.58 36.68 19.91
C ARG A 241 -14.98 38.04 19.36
N TYR A 242 -16.27 38.37 19.51
CA TYR A 242 -16.82 39.72 19.45
C TYR A 242 -16.35 40.60 18.26
N ASN A 243 -16.60 40.13 17.03
CA ASN A 243 -16.49 40.90 15.78
C ASN A 243 -15.07 41.17 15.22
N ALA A 244 -14.06 40.38 15.60
CA ALA A 244 -12.82 40.32 14.83
C ALA A 244 -12.36 38.87 14.66
N THR A 245 -12.41 38.35 13.44
CA THR A 245 -11.87 37.04 13.08
C THR A 245 -10.35 37.11 13.24
N ARG A 246 -9.84 36.74 14.43
CA ARG A 246 -8.41 36.54 14.63
C ARG A 246 -8.10 35.08 14.38
N SER A 247 -7.65 34.81 13.18
CA SER A 247 -7.07 33.52 12.84
C SER A 247 -5.63 33.48 13.36
N LYS A 248 -5.30 32.45 14.14
CA LYS A 248 -3.94 32.25 14.66
C LYS A 248 -3.62 30.76 14.72
N TRP A 249 -2.35 30.46 14.48
CA TRP A 249 -1.80 29.15 14.79
C TRP A 249 -1.76 28.97 16.31
N GLN A 250 -2.32 27.87 16.79
CA GLN A 250 -2.29 27.46 18.18
C GLN A 250 -1.50 26.17 18.30
N GLN A 251 -0.53 26.14 19.21
CA GLN A 251 0.28 24.97 19.44
C GLN A 251 -0.50 23.92 20.24
N TYR A 252 -0.32 22.64 19.91
CA TYR A 252 -0.82 21.56 20.75
C TYR A 252 -0.07 21.52 22.10
N THR A 253 -0.69 20.91 23.11
CA THR A 253 0.00 20.70 24.39
C THR A 253 1.23 19.80 24.21
N PRO A 254 2.27 19.91 25.06
CA PRO A 254 3.47 19.07 24.95
C PRO A 254 3.17 17.56 24.93
N ALA A 255 2.16 17.11 25.70
CA ALA A 255 1.72 15.71 25.71
C ALA A 255 1.10 15.29 24.37
N ALA A 256 0.29 16.16 23.76
CA ALA A 256 -0.29 15.91 22.44
C ALA A 256 0.79 15.94 21.34
N CYS A 257 1.73 16.89 21.38
CA CYS A 257 2.88 16.92 20.47
C CYS A 257 3.72 15.64 20.56
N LYS A 258 3.97 15.11 21.76
CA LYS A 258 4.68 13.83 21.93
C LYS A 258 3.92 12.66 21.29
N LYS A 259 2.59 12.61 21.46
CA LYS A 259 1.74 11.58 20.85
C LYS A 259 1.72 11.69 19.32
N LEU A 260 1.55 12.90 18.80
CA LEU A 260 1.55 13.19 17.35
C LEU A 260 2.89 12.89 16.73
N THR A 261 4.00 13.30 17.37
CA THR A 261 5.36 13.00 16.88
C THR A 261 5.59 11.50 16.77
N LYS A 262 5.23 10.73 17.81
CA LYS A 262 5.40 9.28 17.80
C LYS A 262 4.64 8.65 16.63
N ALA A 263 3.41 9.06 16.39
CA ALA A 263 2.57 8.52 15.34
C ALA A 263 3.02 8.97 13.94
N PHE A 264 3.40 10.24 13.79
CA PHE A 264 3.93 10.81 12.54
C PHE A 264 5.21 10.11 12.11
N LEU A 265 6.17 9.94 13.03
CA LEU A 265 7.41 9.22 12.76
C LEU A 265 7.19 7.71 12.55
N ALA A 266 6.09 7.16 13.07
CA ALA A 266 5.69 5.77 12.85
C ALA A 266 4.89 5.56 11.55
N GLY A 267 4.60 6.62 10.78
CA GLY A 267 3.81 6.55 9.55
C GLY A 267 2.32 6.23 9.77
N GLU A 268 1.78 6.50 10.95
CA GLU A 268 0.35 6.31 11.21
C GLU A 268 -0.47 7.33 10.40
N GLN A 269 -1.63 6.92 9.89
CA GLN A 269 -2.46 7.79 9.04
C GLN A 269 -3.21 8.85 9.84
N SER A 270 -3.62 8.52 11.07
CA SER A 270 -4.37 9.44 11.92
C SER A 270 -4.19 9.16 13.40
N VAL A 271 -4.44 10.17 14.23
CA VAL A 271 -4.23 10.11 15.68
C VAL A 271 -5.34 10.85 16.40
N ALA A 272 -6.03 10.15 17.30
CA ALA A 272 -6.90 10.79 18.27
C ALA A 272 -6.06 11.58 19.29
N VAL A 273 -6.30 12.88 19.42
CA VAL A 273 -5.64 13.77 20.38
C VAL A 273 -6.68 14.54 21.17
N LYS A 274 -6.34 14.83 22.42
CA LYS A 274 -7.16 15.68 23.28
C LYS A 274 -6.61 17.09 23.26
N ASN A 275 -7.43 18.04 22.83
CA ASN A 275 -7.08 19.44 22.76
C ASN A 275 -7.96 20.22 23.74
N GLY A 276 -7.44 20.46 24.94
CA GLY A 276 -8.21 20.99 26.07
C GLY A 276 -9.34 20.03 26.49
N ARG A 277 -10.60 20.45 26.33
CA ARG A 277 -11.79 19.65 26.68
C ARG A 277 -12.38 18.87 25.49
N ARG A 278 -11.81 19.03 24.29
CA ARG A 278 -12.35 18.45 23.06
C ARG A 278 -11.47 17.31 22.59
N ASP A 279 -12.09 16.20 22.22
CA ASP A 279 -11.42 15.10 21.52
C ASP A 279 -11.45 15.39 20.03
N SER A 280 -10.32 15.18 19.36
CA SER A 280 -10.13 15.48 17.95
C SER A 280 -9.29 14.40 17.31
N ILE A 281 -9.45 14.22 16.00
CA ILE A 281 -8.64 13.31 15.21
C ILE A 281 -7.79 14.16 14.28
N VAL A 282 -6.49 13.99 14.34
CA VAL A 282 -5.55 14.60 13.40
C VAL A 282 -5.26 13.58 12.31
N ASP A 283 -5.63 13.92 11.08
CA ASP A 283 -5.20 13.24 9.87
C ASP A 283 -3.79 13.72 9.53
N LEU A 284 -2.82 12.79 9.57
CA LEU A 284 -1.41 13.07 9.35
C LEU A 284 -1.04 13.07 7.86
N ILE A 285 -1.91 12.56 6.98
CA ILE A 285 -1.72 12.58 5.53
C ILE A 285 -2.10 13.95 5.00
N ASP A 286 -3.32 14.39 5.33
CA ASP A 286 -3.86 15.67 4.86
C ASP A 286 -3.36 16.86 5.69
N MET A 287 -2.75 16.59 6.85
CA MET A 287 -2.37 17.59 7.85
C MET A 287 -3.58 18.44 8.27
N VAL A 288 -4.64 17.76 8.72
CA VAL A 288 -5.91 18.37 9.10
C VAL A 288 -6.45 17.76 10.40
N GLN A 289 -6.95 18.60 11.30
CA GLN A 289 -7.71 18.18 12.47
C GLN A 289 -9.21 18.22 12.17
N SER A 290 -9.90 17.14 12.51
CA SER A 290 -11.37 17.08 12.60
C SER A 290 -11.80 16.87 14.05
N GLN A 291 -12.95 17.44 14.42
CA GLN A 291 -13.56 17.22 15.72
C GLN A 291 -14.76 16.29 15.57
N GLU A 292 -14.92 15.33 16.49
CA GLU A 292 -16.07 14.43 16.47
C GLU A 292 -17.37 15.24 16.61
N GLY A 293 -18.27 15.06 15.64
CA GLY A 293 -19.55 15.80 15.56
C GLY A 293 -19.49 17.20 14.96
N SER A 294 -18.33 17.67 14.45
CA SER A 294 -18.21 18.92 13.69
C SER A 294 -17.80 18.66 12.24
N SER A 295 -18.31 19.48 11.32
CA SER A 295 -17.83 19.55 9.93
C SER A 295 -16.55 20.37 9.78
N ASP A 296 -16.09 21.03 10.84
CA ASP A 296 -14.94 21.91 10.79
C ASP A 296 -13.64 21.11 10.63
N ARG A 297 -12.89 21.47 9.59
CA ARG A 297 -11.56 20.94 9.29
C ARG A 297 -10.56 22.07 9.51
N LEU A 298 -9.63 21.88 10.45
CA LEU A 298 -8.59 22.85 10.77
C LEU A 298 -7.25 22.39 10.23
N HIS A 299 -6.54 23.24 9.51
CA HIS A 299 -5.18 22.92 9.04
C HIS A 299 -4.24 22.70 10.22
N VAL A 300 -3.35 21.72 10.07
CA VAL A 300 -2.31 21.38 11.01
C VAL A 300 -0.95 21.65 10.35
N SER A 301 -0.03 22.22 11.11
CA SER A 301 1.36 22.38 10.70
C SER A 301 2.25 21.61 11.65
N VAL A 302 3.34 21.06 11.14
CA VAL A 302 4.39 20.42 11.93
C VAL A 302 5.70 21.14 11.66
N MET A 303 6.43 21.45 12.73
CA MET A 303 7.75 22.04 12.66
C MET A 303 8.71 21.31 13.59
N VAL A 304 9.99 21.38 13.29
CA VAL A 304 11.04 20.95 14.21
C VAL A 304 11.06 21.92 15.39
N ALA A 305 11.35 21.42 16.60
CA ALA A 305 11.49 22.28 17.76
C ALA A 305 12.64 23.27 17.55
N GLU A 306 12.47 24.52 17.98
CA GLU A 306 13.50 25.57 17.79
C GLU A 306 14.88 25.15 18.32
N ALA A 307 14.91 24.44 19.45
CA ALA A 307 16.14 23.91 20.04
C ALA A 307 16.86 22.85 19.18
N ASP A 308 16.13 22.20 18.26
CA ASP A 308 16.68 21.22 17.32
C ASP A 308 16.92 21.82 15.92
N ILE A 309 16.47 23.05 15.63
CA ILE A 309 16.68 23.69 14.32
C ILE A 309 18.18 23.82 14.03
N GLU A 310 18.98 24.21 15.03
CA GLU A 310 20.44 24.34 14.88
C GLU A 310 21.15 22.99 14.72
N ARG A 311 20.47 21.88 15.04
CA ARG A 311 21.01 20.51 14.92
C ARG A 311 20.72 19.89 13.56
N ILE A 312 19.70 20.37 12.86
CA ILE A 312 19.41 19.96 11.50
C ILE A 312 20.20 20.86 10.56
N ASP A 313 21.30 20.31 10.04
CA ASP A 313 22.03 20.92 8.95
C ASP A 313 21.18 20.79 7.66
N ILE A 314 20.55 21.91 7.25
CA ILE A 314 19.71 21.99 6.06
C ILE A 314 20.53 21.70 4.80
N ASP A 315 21.78 22.13 4.74
CA ASP A 315 22.64 21.89 3.58
C ASP A 315 23.00 20.40 3.49
N GLN A 316 23.29 19.77 4.63
CA GLN A 316 23.45 18.31 4.70
C GLN A 316 22.17 17.58 4.28
N PHE A 317 21.00 18.02 4.75
CA PHE A 317 19.73 17.43 4.36
C PHE A 317 19.49 17.51 2.85
N LEU A 318 19.68 18.70 2.26
CA LEU A 318 19.55 18.90 0.82
C LEU A 318 20.60 18.12 0.02
N ALA A 319 21.82 17.97 0.55
CA ALA A 319 22.86 17.18 -0.09
C ALA A 319 22.52 15.68 -0.08
N VAL A 320 22.02 15.15 1.04
CA VAL A 320 21.55 13.76 1.16
C VAL A 320 20.39 13.52 0.20
N GLU A 321 19.46 14.46 0.10
CA GLU A 321 18.28 14.30 -0.75
C GLU A 321 18.58 14.42 -2.24
N LYS A 322 19.64 15.13 -2.61
CA LYS A 322 20.15 15.15 -3.99
C LYS A 322 21.06 13.97 -4.31
N SER A 323 21.58 13.28 -3.31
CA SER A 323 22.50 12.17 -3.52
C SER A 323 21.77 10.94 -4.02
N SER A 324 22.31 10.30 -5.07
CA SER A 324 21.75 9.05 -5.59
C SER A 324 21.75 7.96 -4.53
N VAL A 325 20.73 7.10 -4.57
CA VAL A 325 20.72 5.83 -3.83
C VAL A 325 21.58 4.76 -4.53
N PHE A 326 21.72 4.89 -5.85
CA PHE A 326 22.46 3.98 -6.69
C PHE A 326 23.94 4.39 -6.75
N SER A 327 24.82 3.40 -6.75
CA SER A 327 26.24 3.61 -7.04
C SER A 327 26.45 4.14 -8.46
N GLU A 328 27.62 4.72 -8.73
CA GLU A 328 27.96 5.21 -10.08
C GLU A 328 27.84 4.11 -11.14
N VAL A 329 28.21 2.87 -10.79
CA VAL A 329 28.10 1.70 -11.67
C VAL A 329 26.64 1.36 -11.98
N GLU A 330 25.78 1.36 -10.96
CA GLU A 330 24.35 1.11 -11.13
C GLU A 330 23.67 2.22 -11.93
N MET A 331 24.06 3.49 -11.70
CA MET A 331 23.58 4.63 -12.47
C MET A 331 23.93 4.52 -13.95
N ALA A 332 25.21 4.26 -14.26
CA ALA A 332 25.66 4.07 -15.64
C ALA A 332 24.91 2.93 -16.33
N LYS A 333 24.72 1.80 -15.61
CA LYS A 333 23.99 0.65 -16.11
C LYS A 333 22.51 0.95 -16.34
N THR A 334 21.88 1.68 -15.43
CA THR A 334 20.48 2.09 -15.53
C THR A 334 20.24 2.91 -16.80
N VAL A 335 21.11 3.90 -17.07
CA VAL A 335 21.03 4.70 -18.30
C VAL A 335 21.14 3.81 -19.54
N ASN A 336 22.12 2.92 -19.59
CA ASN A 336 22.33 2.04 -20.74
C ASN A 336 21.11 1.12 -21.00
N VAL A 337 20.60 0.49 -19.94
CA VAL A 337 19.45 -0.41 -20.01
C VAL A 337 18.20 0.33 -20.47
N LEU A 338 17.92 1.51 -19.92
CA LEU A 338 16.76 2.32 -20.30
C LEU A 338 16.85 2.79 -21.76
N VAL A 339 18.01 3.25 -22.21
CA VAL A 339 18.22 3.66 -23.61
C VAL A 339 18.00 2.48 -24.56
N ALA A 340 18.56 1.31 -24.25
CA ALA A 340 18.39 0.10 -25.06
C ALA A 340 16.92 -0.35 -25.12
N LEU A 341 16.23 -0.35 -23.98
CA LEU A 341 14.82 -0.71 -23.88
C LEU A 341 13.95 0.27 -24.69
N LEU A 342 14.15 1.58 -24.52
CA LEU A 342 13.41 2.62 -25.25
C LEU A 342 13.64 2.52 -26.77
N ALA A 343 14.88 2.30 -27.20
CA ALA A 343 15.21 2.09 -28.60
C ALA A 343 14.46 0.87 -29.18
N LYS A 344 14.43 -0.25 -28.44
CA LYS A 344 13.73 -1.46 -28.89
C LYS A 344 12.20 -1.26 -28.92
N CYS A 345 11.63 -0.57 -27.93
CA CYS A 345 10.21 -0.18 -27.93
C CYS A 345 9.86 0.74 -29.11
N HIS A 346 10.72 1.71 -29.43
CA HIS A 346 10.56 2.58 -30.58
C HIS A 346 10.62 1.80 -31.90
N ILE A 347 11.60 0.92 -32.08
CA ILE A 347 11.70 0.04 -33.25
C ILE A 347 10.46 -0.86 -33.37
N ALA A 348 9.94 -1.43 -32.27
CA ALA A 348 8.71 -2.22 -32.29
C ALA A 348 7.47 -1.40 -32.70
N SER A 349 7.45 -0.11 -32.37
CA SER A 349 6.34 0.80 -32.68
C SER A 349 6.31 1.24 -34.15
N TYR A 350 7.49 1.39 -34.77
CA TYR A 350 7.63 1.87 -36.17
C TYR A 350 7.98 0.77 -37.18
N GLY A 351 8.41 -0.41 -36.72
CA GLY A 351 8.91 -1.50 -37.54
C GLY A 351 7.87 -2.53 -37.98
N ARG A 352 6.59 -2.41 -37.61
CA ARG A 352 5.53 -3.20 -38.28
C ARG A 352 5.27 -2.60 -39.66
N PRO A 353 5.61 -3.28 -40.76
CA PRO A 353 5.11 -2.85 -42.05
C PRO A 353 3.59 -3.03 -42.01
N ARG A 354 2.85 -1.96 -42.27
CA ARG A 354 1.44 -2.05 -42.64
C ARG A 354 1.36 -2.80 -43.97
N TRP A 355 1.39 -4.12 -43.93
CA TRP A 355 0.89 -4.93 -45.03
C TRP A 355 -0.63 -4.80 -45.03
N HIS A 356 -1.09 -3.87 -45.87
CA HIS A 356 -2.29 -3.97 -46.71
C HIS A 356 -3.03 -5.32 -46.60
N SER A 357 -4.22 -5.32 -46.03
CA SER A 357 -5.51 -5.25 -46.75
C SER A 357 -5.98 -6.58 -47.35
N SER A 358 -7.21 -6.92 -46.96
CA SER A 358 -8.18 -7.71 -47.73
C SER A 358 -8.10 -9.24 -47.62
N CYS A 359 -9.31 -9.81 -47.49
CA CYS A 359 -9.77 -11.14 -47.92
C CYS A 359 -9.94 -12.24 -46.84
N TRP A 360 -11.23 -12.38 -46.48
CA TRP A 360 -11.99 -13.50 -45.90
C TRP A 360 -11.88 -13.77 -44.39
#